data_AF-A0A852M8I3-F1
#
_entry.id   AF-A0A852M8I3-F1
#
_cell.length_a   1.000
_cell.length_b   1.000
_cell.length_c   1.000
_cell.angle_alpha   90.00
_cell.angle_beta   90.00
_cell.angle_gamma   90.00
#
_symmetry.space_group_name_H-M   'P 1'
#
loop_
_entity.id
_entity.type
_entity.pdbx_description
1 polymer ?
#
loop_
_entity_poly.entity_id
_entity_poly.type
_entity_poly.pdbx_seq_one_letter_code
_entity_poly.pdbx_strand_id
1 'polypeptide(L)'
;PLPCLFLQLFLEKYGYFSEPGASTHSPAEFTEAVRDFQWVTHLPLSGVLDAPTLHQMAQPRCGTGDGESRAAWARRVPATRRRRRTTQHGEHPCWASQRDSGTLGGGRWYKRHLTYRVVNWPSYLPQHQVLLAVRAAFELWSNVSSLLFHEARDGPADIRLTFFHGDHNDGLNNAFDGPGGALAHAFFPRRGEAHFDSAERWSLRSGKGRNLFVVVAHEVGHTLGLEHSSVRSALMSPYYKKLSKDFVLSWDDILAIQNLYGKPSKGSAIQLPGKVFTHFQDWSTDPYGGDEQQRSLSAYYCHSFFDTITADADHNIYIFKGSQYWVVAASGNASDPQPVQARWPGLPASIDACAWSQLSGKFYFFKG
;
A
#
# COMPACT_ATOMS: atom_id res chain seq x y z
N PRO A 1 37.44 7.92 4.80
CA PRO A 1 36.76 9.25 4.73
C PRO A 1 35.46 9.22 3.89
N LEU A 2 35.50 8.72 2.65
CA LEU A 2 34.33 8.63 1.75
C LEU A 2 33.15 7.75 2.25
N PRO A 3 33.36 6.62 2.97
CA PRO A 3 32.25 5.80 3.45
C PRO A 3 31.39 6.49 4.52
N CYS A 4 32.01 7.29 5.41
CA CYS A 4 31.27 7.97 6.48
C CYS A 4 30.34 9.06 5.93
N LEU A 5 30.74 9.79 4.89
CA LEU A 5 29.92 10.85 4.31
C LEU A 5 28.62 10.30 3.70
N PHE A 6 28.71 9.18 2.97
CA PHE A 6 27.54 8.52 2.39
C PHE A 6 26.56 8.03 3.47
N LEU A 7 27.06 7.52 4.58
CA LEU A 7 26.23 7.01 5.68
C LEU A 7 25.57 8.13 6.48
N GLN A 8 26.25 9.27 6.63
CA GLN A 8 25.63 10.46 7.20
C GLN A 8 24.48 10.96 6.32
N LEU A 9 24.70 11.05 5.00
CA LEU A 9 23.65 11.44 4.05
C LEU A 9 22.44 10.48 4.08
N PHE A 10 22.67 9.18 4.29
CA PHE A 10 21.58 8.22 4.50
C PHE A 10 20.77 8.56 5.75
N LEU A 11 21.44 8.78 6.89
CA LEU A 11 20.77 9.09 8.15
C LEU A 11 20.01 10.43 8.08
N GLU A 12 20.57 11.43 7.39
CA GLU A 12 19.91 12.70 7.09
C GLU A 12 18.68 12.51 6.18
N LYS A 13 18.82 11.79 5.06
CA LYS A 13 17.74 11.53 4.10
C LYS A 13 16.54 10.88 4.78
N TYR A 14 16.76 9.90 5.64
CA TYR A 14 15.71 9.16 6.32
C TYR A 14 15.29 9.77 7.67
N GLY A 15 15.77 10.97 8.00
CA GLY A 15 15.28 11.74 9.15
C GLY A 15 15.67 11.17 10.52
N TYR A 16 16.84 10.54 10.63
CA TYR A 16 17.36 10.04 11.91
C TYR A 16 18.06 11.11 12.75
N PHE A 17 18.28 12.30 12.20
CA PHE A 17 18.80 13.45 12.93
C PHE A 17 17.69 14.42 13.31
N SER A 18 17.80 15.01 14.51
CA SER A 18 16.80 15.94 15.05
C SER A 18 16.81 17.32 14.37
N GLU A 19 17.93 17.74 13.80
CA GLU A 19 18.06 19.00 13.05
C GLU A 19 18.45 18.72 11.59
N PRO A 20 17.48 18.75 10.64
CA PRO A 20 17.76 18.57 9.23
C PRO A 20 18.62 19.71 8.68
N GLY A 21 19.75 19.39 8.04
CA GLY A 21 20.59 20.38 7.35
C GLY A 21 21.67 21.06 8.21
N ALA A 22 21.89 20.59 9.44
CA ALA A 22 23.11 20.95 10.18
C ALA A 22 24.34 20.42 9.42
N SER A 23 25.31 21.28 9.11
CA SER A 23 26.49 20.91 8.32
C SER A 23 27.42 19.90 9.02
N THR A 24 27.21 19.66 10.31
CA THR A 24 28.05 18.78 11.14
C THR A 24 27.24 18.27 12.34
N HIS A 25 27.03 16.94 12.39
CA HIS A 25 26.44 16.27 13.56
C HIS A 25 27.54 15.84 14.54
N SER A 26 27.27 15.94 15.84
CA SER A 26 28.19 15.46 16.87
C SER A 26 28.31 13.92 16.83
N PRO A 27 29.43 13.35 17.31
CA PRO A 27 29.57 11.89 17.38
C PRO A 27 28.49 11.21 18.23
N ALA A 28 27.96 11.92 19.23
CA ALA A 28 26.87 11.43 20.08
C ALA A 28 25.55 11.36 19.30
N GLU A 29 25.18 12.41 18.55
CA GLU A 29 24.00 12.41 17.69
C GLU A 29 24.08 11.34 16.61
N PHE A 30 25.26 11.16 16.01
CA PHE A 30 25.48 10.09 15.03
C PHE A 30 25.25 8.71 15.63
N THR A 31 25.76 8.46 16.84
CA THR A 31 25.60 7.18 17.54
C THR A 31 24.12 6.91 17.86
N GLU A 32 23.37 7.92 18.29
CA GLU A 32 21.93 7.79 18.55
C GLU A 32 21.12 7.59 17.26
N ALA A 33 21.44 8.31 16.18
CA ALA A 33 20.82 8.10 14.87
C ALA A 33 21.02 6.66 14.36
N VAL A 34 22.21 6.08 14.54
CA VAL A 34 22.47 4.67 14.22
C VAL A 34 21.65 3.73 15.12
N ARG A 35 21.51 4.03 16.42
CA ARG A 35 20.66 3.23 17.33
C ARG A 35 19.20 3.26 16.91
N ASP A 36 18.69 4.41 16.49
CA ASP A 36 17.33 4.54 15.99
C ASP A 36 17.11 3.74 14.70
N PHE A 37 18.07 3.81 13.77
CA PHE A 37 18.06 2.96 12.58
C PHE A 37 18.04 1.46 12.93
N GLN A 38 18.91 1.03 13.84
CA GLN A 38 18.99 -0.36 14.30
C GLN A 38 17.69 -0.80 14.98
N TRP A 39 17.05 0.09 15.73
CA TRP A 39 15.75 -0.19 16.35
C TRP A 39 14.66 -0.43 15.32
N VAL A 40 14.52 0.44 14.31
CA VAL A 40 13.52 0.30 13.25
C VAL A 40 13.72 -1.00 12.45
N THR A 41 14.98 -1.42 12.28
CA THR A 41 15.36 -2.59 11.48
C THR A 41 15.53 -3.89 12.27
N HIS A 42 15.34 -3.86 13.60
CA HIS A 42 15.55 -4.98 14.52
C HIS A 42 16.97 -5.54 14.52
N LEU A 43 17.95 -4.64 14.40
CA LEU A 43 19.35 -4.96 14.62
C LEU A 43 19.72 -4.70 16.09
N PRO A 44 20.80 -5.33 16.60
CA PRO A 44 21.32 -5.01 17.92
C PRO A 44 21.63 -3.51 18.05
N LEU A 45 21.18 -2.88 19.13
CA LEU A 45 21.33 -1.43 19.39
C LEU A 45 22.77 -1.08 19.83
N SER A 46 23.74 -1.32 18.97
CA SER A 46 25.15 -1.03 19.24
C SER A 46 25.46 0.46 19.10
N GLY A 47 24.74 1.18 18.21
CA GLY A 47 25.10 2.53 17.77
C GLY A 47 26.35 2.56 16.88
N VAL A 48 26.77 1.39 16.39
CA VAL A 48 27.96 1.21 15.55
C VAL A 48 27.53 0.71 14.18
N LEU A 49 28.19 1.21 13.13
CA LEU A 49 28.02 0.77 11.75
C LEU A 49 28.69 -0.60 11.51
N ASP A 50 28.15 -1.63 12.15
CA ASP A 50 28.58 -3.02 11.94
C ASP A 50 28.13 -3.55 10.57
N ALA A 51 28.70 -4.70 10.16
CA ALA A 51 28.40 -5.29 8.86
C ALA A 51 26.89 -5.57 8.63
N PRO A 52 26.11 -6.05 9.63
CA PRO A 52 24.66 -6.15 9.51
C PRO A 52 23.96 -4.80 9.26
N THR A 53 24.37 -3.75 9.97
CA THR A 53 23.83 -2.39 9.81
C THR A 53 24.07 -1.87 8.39
N LEU A 54 25.31 -1.99 7.89
CA LEU A 54 25.66 -1.56 6.54
C LEU A 54 24.93 -2.38 5.46
N HIS A 55 24.81 -3.69 5.67
CA HIS A 55 24.06 -4.56 4.75
C HIS A 55 22.59 -4.16 4.67
N GLN A 56 21.98 -3.82 5.80
CA GLN A 56 20.60 -3.36 5.88
C GLN A 56 20.42 -1.99 5.23
N MET A 57 21.33 -1.04 5.44
CA MET A 57 21.30 0.29 4.79
C MET A 57 21.36 0.20 3.26
N ALA A 58 22.00 -0.84 2.71
CA ALA A 58 22.11 -1.07 1.28
C ALA A 58 20.88 -1.78 0.65
N GLN A 59 19.91 -2.23 1.46
CA GLN A 59 18.71 -2.89 0.93
C GLN A 59 17.73 -1.88 0.32
N PRO A 60 16.99 -2.26 -0.75
CA PRO A 60 15.98 -1.41 -1.34
C PRO A 60 14.84 -1.12 -0.36
N ARG A 61 14.36 0.12 -0.34
CA ARG A 61 13.39 0.62 0.64
C ARG A 61 12.51 1.74 0.09
N CYS A 62 11.50 2.14 0.86
CA CYS A 62 10.78 3.39 0.65
C CYS A 62 11.70 4.59 0.97
N GLY A 63 11.57 5.64 0.16
CA GLY A 63 12.26 6.92 0.23
C GLY A 63 11.70 7.87 1.30
N THR A 64 10.53 7.58 1.87
CA THR A 64 9.92 8.34 2.96
C THR A 64 10.77 8.24 4.24
N GLY A 65 10.86 9.33 5.01
CA GLY A 65 11.64 9.38 6.25
C GLY A 65 11.09 8.49 7.37
N ASP A 66 11.97 8.00 8.23
CA ASP A 66 11.65 7.15 9.37
C ASP A 66 11.48 7.92 10.69
N GLY A 67 11.90 9.19 10.75
CA GLY A 67 12.08 9.95 11.99
C GLY A 67 10.88 9.98 12.95
N GLU A 68 9.65 9.99 12.44
CA GLU A 68 8.44 9.98 13.30
C GLU A 68 7.99 8.58 13.73
N SER A 69 8.52 7.52 13.09
CA SER A 69 8.02 6.15 13.21
C SER A 69 8.11 5.61 14.63
N ARG A 70 9.17 5.99 15.37
CA ARG A 70 9.34 5.63 16.79
C ARG A 70 8.29 6.32 17.66
N ALA A 71 7.97 7.58 17.40
CA ALA A 71 6.93 8.32 18.10
C ALA A 71 5.52 7.79 17.76
N ALA A 72 5.26 7.45 16.49
CA ALA A 72 4.02 6.80 16.09
C ALA A 72 3.83 5.43 16.73
N TRP A 73 4.87 4.59 16.78
CA TRP A 73 4.81 3.32 17.48
C TRP A 73 4.53 3.50 18.98
N ALA A 74 5.24 4.42 19.65
CA ALA A 74 5.04 4.68 21.08
C ALA A 74 3.61 5.14 21.41
N ARG A 75 2.94 5.88 20.51
CA ARG A 75 1.53 6.26 20.65
C ARG A 75 0.56 5.09 20.53
N ARG A 76 0.91 4.02 19.80
CA ARG A 76 0.05 2.85 19.55
C ARG A 76 0.14 1.78 20.65
N VAL A 77 1.26 1.67 21.35
CA VAL A 77 1.44 0.66 22.41
C VAL A 77 0.70 1.09 23.68
N PRO A 78 -0.20 0.24 24.25
CA PRO A 78 -0.84 0.55 25.52
C PRO A 78 0.19 0.70 26.65
N ALA A 79 0.08 1.77 27.43
CA ALA A 79 0.97 2.07 28.57
C ALA A 79 0.77 1.13 29.78
N THR A 80 0.69 -0.19 29.59
CA THR A 80 0.39 -1.16 30.65
C THR A 80 1.62 -1.64 31.44
N ARG A 81 2.80 -1.01 31.28
CA ARG A 81 4.02 -1.37 32.03
C ARG A 81 4.66 -0.25 32.87
N ARG A 82 4.00 0.89 33.08
CA ARG A 82 4.43 1.89 34.07
C ARG A 82 3.75 1.68 35.43
N ARG A 83 3.99 0.52 36.04
CA ARG A 83 3.68 0.30 37.46
C ARG A 83 4.78 -0.51 38.14
N ARG A 84 5.94 0.12 38.33
CA ARG A 84 6.87 -0.02 39.48
C ARG A 84 8.25 0.55 39.12
N ARG A 85 8.46 1.83 39.45
CA ARG A 85 9.64 2.35 40.16
C ARG A 85 9.54 3.87 40.23
N THR A 86 8.95 4.35 41.31
CA THR A 86 9.29 5.67 41.87
C THR A 86 10.56 5.50 42.68
N THR A 87 11.64 6.18 42.28
CA THR A 87 12.39 7.16 43.11
C THR A 87 13.65 7.61 42.36
N GLN A 88 13.78 8.93 42.22
CA GLN A 88 15.02 9.72 42.08
C GLN A 88 15.91 9.47 40.84
N HIS A 89 15.60 10.19 39.76
CA HIS A 89 16.42 11.24 39.15
C HIS A 89 15.68 11.70 37.86
N GLY A 90 15.61 13.01 37.64
CA GLY A 90 14.84 13.59 36.55
C GLY A 90 15.43 13.26 35.18
N GLU A 91 14.86 12.27 34.52
CA GLU A 91 15.04 12.02 33.08
C GLU A 91 13.69 12.25 32.40
N HIS A 92 13.49 13.49 31.94
CA HIS A 92 12.48 13.78 30.93
C HIS A 92 13.02 13.26 29.59
N PRO A 93 12.29 12.40 28.84
CA PRO A 93 12.70 12.04 27.50
C PRO A 93 12.70 13.30 26.62
N CYS A 94 13.87 13.64 26.07
CA CYS A 94 14.15 14.89 25.36
C CYS A 94 13.39 15.08 24.03
N TRP A 95 12.52 14.15 23.63
CA TRP A 95 11.76 14.25 22.37
C TRP A 95 10.34 14.81 22.55
N ALA A 96 9.90 15.03 23.79
CA ALA A 96 8.54 15.50 24.09
C ALA A 96 8.36 17.04 24.01
N SER A 97 9.41 17.79 23.69
CA SER A 97 9.37 19.27 23.60
C SER A 97 9.49 19.76 22.16
N GLN A 98 8.54 19.40 21.31
CA GLN A 98 8.25 20.15 20.09
C GLN A 98 6.74 20.05 19.81
N ARG A 99 5.98 20.74 20.67
CA ARG A 99 4.73 21.35 20.23
C ARG A 99 5.10 22.70 19.62
N ASP A 100 4.48 22.98 18.47
CA ASP A 100 4.52 24.23 17.71
C ASP A 100 5.66 24.40 16.69
N SER A 101 5.66 23.55 15.66
CA SER A 101 5.93 24.01 14.29
C SER A 101 4.98 23.27 13.35
N GLY A 102 4.16 24.01 12.62
CA GLY A 102 3.06 23.47 11.84
C GLY A 102 3.51 22.78 10.57
N THR A 103 4.10 21.58 10.64
CA THR A 103 4.28 20.66 9.50
C THR A 103 4.81 19.31 9.99
N LEU A 104 4.21 18.21 9.49
CA LEU A 104 4.75 16.84 9.34
C LEU A 104 4.41 15.72 10.33
N GLY A 105 3.62 15.95 11.39
CA GLY A 105 2.87 14.84 12.00
C GLY A 105 1.80 14.34 11.03
N GLY A 106 1.99 13.14 10.44
CA GLY A 106 1.14 12.58 9.37
C GLY A 106 -0.35 12.80 9.63
N GLY A 107 -0.93 13.82 8.97
CA GLY A 107 -2.34 14.15 9.14
C GLY A 107 -3.23 13.04 8.63
N ARG A 108 -4.53 13.11 8.90
CA ARG A 108 -5.54 12.27 8.23
C ARG A 108 -6.33 13.08 7.23
N TRP A 109 -6.90 12.42 6.23
CA TRP A 109 -7.93 13.05 5.41
C TRP A 109 -9.16 13.37 6.26
N TYR A 110 -9.74 14.55 6.05
CA TYR A 110 -10.97 14.97 6.73
C TYR A 110 -12.22 14.28 6.14
N LYS A 111 -12.11 13.78 4.91
CA LYS A 111 -13.15 13.07 4.16
C LYS A 111 -12.79 11.60 4.00
N ARG A 112 -13.80 10.77 3.76
CA ARG A 112 -13.64 9.31 3.58
C ARG A 112 -13.68 8.87 2.13
N HIS A 113 -14.30 9.65 1.26
CA HIS A 113 -14.35 9.38 -0.17
C HIS A 113 -13.19 10.13 -0.80
N LEU A 114 -12.20 9.38 -1.26
CA LEU A 114 -10.96 9.90 -1.83
C LEU A 114 -10.89 9.53 -3.31
N THR A 115 -10.48 10.48 -4.13
CA THR A 115 -10.21 10.23 -5.54
C THR A 115 -8.73 9.98 -5.76
N TYR A 116 -8.41 9.06 -6.66
CA TYR A 116 -7.03 8.81 -7.06
C TYR A 116 -6.86 8.84 -8.57
N ARG A 117 -5.63 9.11 -9.03
CA ARG A 117 -5.28 9.11 -10.45
C ARG A 117 -3.87 8.60 -10.68
N VAL A 118 -3.72 7.74 -11.67
CA VAL A 118 -2.42 7.34 -12.23
C VAL A 118 -2.08 8.32 -13.35
N VAL A 119 -1.01 9.10 -13.17
CA VAL A 119 -0.62 10.18 -14.09
C VAL A 119 0.14 9.62 -15.30
N ASN A 120 1.08 8.72 -15.05
CA ASN A 120 1.87 8.01 -16.06
C ASN A 120 2.26 6.63 -15.53
N TRP A 121 2.89 5.80 -16.36
CA TRP A 121 3.39 4.47 -15.99
C TRP A 121 4.56 4.05 -16.90
N PRO A 122 5.37 3.05 -16.51
CA PRO A 122 6.44 2.54 -17.35
C PRO A 122 5.88 1.95 -18.66
N SER A 123 6.38 2.42 -19.80
CA SER A 123 5.84 2.08 -21.14
C SER A 123 5.93 0.59 -21.48
N TYR A 124 6.84 -0.15 -20.85
CA TYR A 124 6.99 -1.60 -21.02
C TYR A 124 5.95 -2.42 -20.24
N LEU A 125 5.16 -1.80 -19.36
CA LEU A 125 4.06 -2.45 -18.65
C LEU A 125 2.72 -2.17 -19.37
N PRO A 126 1.86 -3.19 -19.56
CA PRO A 126 0.54 -2.99 -20.11
C PRO A 126 -0.32 -2.10 -19.19
N GLN A 127 -0.85 -1.00 -19.73
CA GLN A 127 -1.62 0.00 -18.96
C GLN A 127 -2.73 -0.64 -18.11
N HIS A 128 -3.54 -1.52 -18.71
CA HIS A 128 -4.65 -2.17 -18.00
C HIS A 128 -4.19 -2.94 -16.74
N GLN A 129 -3.03 -3.61 -16.79
CA GLN A 129 -2.51 -4.35 -15.63
C GLN A 129 -1.97 -3.42 -14.55
N VAL A 130 -1.40 -2.27 -14.95
CA VAL A 130 -0.98 -1.22 -14.00
C VAL A 130 -2.21 -0.67 -13.27
N LEU A 131 -3.26 -0.30 -14.01
CA LEU A 131 -4.50 0.22 -13.41
C LEU A 131 -5.15 -0.80 -12.48
N LEU A 132 -5.18 -2.09 -12.85
CA LEU A 132 -5.66 -3.16 -11.97
C LEU A 132 -4.83 -3.29 -10.68
N ALA A 133 -3.50 -3.22 -10.78
CA ALA A 133 -2.62 -3.28 -9.61
C ALA A 133 -2.81 -2.07 -8.69
N VAL A 134 -2.98 -0.87 -9.25
CA VAL A 134 -3.27 0.34 -8.47
C VAL A 134 -4.64 0.23 -7.80
N ARG A 135 -5.68 -0.18 -8.53
CA ARG A 135 -7.02 -0.39 -7.97
C ARG A 135 -7.00 -1.38 -6.80
N ALA A 136 -6.32 -2.51 -6.98
CA ALA A 136 -6.16 -3.51 -5.93
C ALA A 136 -5.45 -2.97 -4.67
N ALA A 137 -4.46 -2.09 -4.86
CA ALA A 137 -3.77 -1.46 -3.75
C ALA A 137 -4.69 -0.53 -2.94
N PHE A 138 -5.57 0.23 -3.59
CA PHE A 138 -6.59 1.01 -2.92
C PHE A 138 -7.65 0.14 -2.23
N GLU A 139 -8.11 -0.92 -2.91
CA GLU A 139 -9.08 -1.88 -2.35
C GLU A 139 -8.55 -2.57 -1.10
N LEU A 140 -7.25 -2.87 -1.06
CA LEU A 140 -6.60 -3.44 0.12
C LEU A 140 -6.84 -2.60 1.38
N TRP A 141 -6.78 -1.26 1.25
CA TRP A 141 -7.01 -0.33 2.35
C TRP A 141 -8.50 -0.09 2.63
N SER A 142 -9.37 -0.05 1.62
CA SER A 142 -10.82 0.08 1.85
C SER A 142 -11.42 -1.18 2.50
N ASN A 143 -10.87 -2.36 2.22
CA ASN A 143 -11.34 -3.63 2.81
C ASN A 143 -11.16 -3.70 4.34
N VAL A 144 -10.32 -2.85 4.91
CA VAL A 144 -10.00 -2.84 6.35
C VAL A 144 -10.30 -1.51 7.03
N SER A 145 -10.84 -0.51 6.32
CA SER A 145 -11.13 0.83 6.85
C SER A 145 -12.49 1.36 6.35
N SER A 146 -12.92 2.52 6.86
CA SER A 146 -14.14 3.20 6.38
C SER A 146 -13.92 4.07 5.12
N LEU A 147 -12.74 4.00 4.50
CA LEU A 147 -12.39 4.76 3.32
C LEU A 147 -12.99 4.14 2.05
N LEU A 148 -13.38 5.01 1.13
CA LEU A 148 -13.84 4.64 -0.21
C LEU A 148 -12.97 5.35 -1.24
N PHE A 149 -12.56 4.63 -2.27
CA PHE A 149 -11.69 5.13 -3.32
C PHE A 149 -12.39 5.13 -4.67
N HIS A 150 -12.20 6.19 -5.44
CA HIS A 150 -12.72 6.27 -6.81
C HIS A 150 -11.62 6.77 -7.75
N GLU A 151 -11.46 6.09 -8.89
CA GLU A 151 -10.51 6.48 -9.91
C GLU A 151 -11.04 7.69 -10.68
N ALA A 152 -10.33 8.81 -10.63
CA ALA A 152 -10.69 10.02 -11.37
C ALA A 152 -10.25 9.89 -12.83
N ARG A 153 -11.20 10.04 -13.76
CA ARG A 153 -10.92 10.01 -15.20
C ARG A 153 -10.17 11.25 -15.69
N ASP A 154 -10.54 12.42 -15.16
CA ASP A 154 -9.95 13.72 -15.50
C ASP A 154 -9.93 14.67 -14.30
N GLY A 155 -9.16 15.76 -14.44
CA GLY A 155 -9.09 16.82 -13.43
C GLY A 155 -8.19 16.50 -12.22
N PRO A 156 -8.31 17.28 -11.14
CA PRO A 156 -7.55 17.08 -9.91
C PRO A 156 -8.07 15.85 -9.16
N ALA A 157 -7.14 15.08 -8.57
CA ALA A 157 -7.43 13.95 -7.69
C ALA A 157 -6.79 14.20 -6.33
N ASP A 158 -7.38 13.64 -5.26
CA ASP A 158 -6.81 13.75 -3.91
C ASP A 158 -5.47 13.03 -3.80
N ILE A 159 -5.33 11.90 -4.49
CA ILE A 159 -4.12 11.08 -4.50
C ILE A 159 -3.61 10.91 -5.93
N ARG A 160 -2.35 11.27 -6.19
CA ARG A 160 -1.73 11.20 -7.52
C ARG A 160 -0.53 10.26 -7.50
N LEU A 161 -0.51 9.32 -8.42
CA LEU A 161 0.56 8.35 -8.59
C LEU A 161 1.35 8.70 -9.86
N THR A 162 2.65 8.96 -9.71
CA THR A 162 3.49 9.41 -10.83
C THR A 162 4.87 8.74 -10.79
N PHE A 163 5.38 8.34 -11.94
CA PHE A 163 6.71 7.79 -12.13
C PHE A 163 7.66 8.88 -12.61
N PHE A 164 8.77 9.05 -11.92
CA PHE A 164 9.79 10.06 -12.22
C PHE A 164 11.18 9.44 -12.30
N HIS A 165 12.13 10.17 -12.89
CA HIS A 165 13.52 9.76 -12.96
C HIS A 165 14.38 10.82 -12.26
N GLY A 166 15.26 10.41 -11.34
CA GLY A 166 16.19 11.32 -10.68
C GLY A 166 15.49 12.45 -9.92
N ASP A 167 16.00 13.67 -10.06
CA ASP A 167 15.36 14.88 -9.52
C ASP A 167 14.07 15.21 -10.28
N HIS A 168 13.02 15.48 -9.52
CA HIS A 168 11.67 15.75 -10.02
C HIS A 168 10.98 16.89 -9.27
N ASN A 169 11.77 17.85 -8.79
CA ASN A 169 11.32 19.14 -8.25
C ASN A 169 10.44 19.08 -6.99
N ASP A 170 10.58 18.04 -6.18
CA ASP A 170 9.87 17.87 -4.90
C ASP A 170 10.82 17.85 -3.68
N GLY A 171 12.09 18.21 -3.90
CA GLY A 171 13.14 18.36 -2.89
C GLY A 171 14.38 17.55 -3.22
N LEU A 172 15.58 18.11 -3.02
CA LEU A 172 16.84 17.44 -3.37
C LEU A 172 17.02 16.08 -2.67
N ASN A 173 16.53 15.93 -1.44
CA ASN A 173 16.59 14.67 -0.69
C ASN A 173 15.63 13.59 -1.21
N ASN A 174 14.66 13.98 -2.06
CA ASN A 174 13.67 13.10 -2.68
C ASN A 174 14.06 12.67 -4.10
N ALA A 175 15.19 13.16 -4.63
CA ALA A 175 15.69 12.71 -5.93
C ALA A 175 15.94 11.19 -5.91
N PHE A 176 15.48 10.50 -6.94
CA PHE A 176 15.69 9.07 -7.09
C PHE A 176 17.15 8.74 -7.46
N ASP A 177 17.66 7.64 -6.92
CA ASP A 177 19.05 7.22 -7.00
C ASP A 177 19.32 6.17 -8.09
N GLY A 178 18.30 5.79 -8.87
CA GLY A 178 18.39 4.80 -9.92
C GLY A 178 18.11 3.39 -9.42
N PRO A 179 18.52 2.34 -10.16
CA PRO A 179 18.14 0.98 -9.80
C PRO A 179 18.66 0.54 -8.42
N GLY A 180 17.76 0.17 -7.52
CA GLY A 180 18.05 -0.11 -6.11
C GLY A 180 17.58 1.02 -5.21
N GLY A 181 18.17 1.13 -4.02
CA GLY A 181 17.99 2.31 -3.17
C GLY A 181 16.52 2.63 -2.83
N ALA A 182 16.11 3.85 -3.17
CA ALA A 182 14.75 4.36 -2.92
C ALA A 182 13.82 3.99 -4.07
N LEU A 183 12.89 3.06 -3.83
CA LEU A 183 11.98 2.57 -4.87
C LEU A 183 10.87 3.57 -5.23
N ALA A 184 10.41 4.30 -4.22
CA ALA A 184 9.29 5.23 -4.27
C ALA A 184 9.27 6.06 -2.99
N HIS A 185 8.51 7.15 -2.97
CA HIS A 185 8.17 7.89 -1.75
C HIS A 185 6.81 8.53 -1.90
N ALA A 186 6.23 8.94 -0.77
CA ALA A 186 4.92 9.55 -0.76
C ALA A 186 4.84 10.75 0.17
N PHE A 187 3.96 11.66 -0.20
CA PHE A 187 3.56 12.78 0.62
C PHE A 187 2.23 12.47 1.31
N PHE A 188 2.24 12.66 2.62
CA PHE A 188 1.12 12.49 3.54
C PHE A 188 -0.15 13.28 3.11
N PRO A 189 -1.31 13.02 3.75
CA PRO A 189 -2.56 13.71 3.45
C PRO A 189 -2.41 15.23 3.37
N ARG A 190 -3.21 15.86 2.50
CA ARG A 190 -3.15 17.25 1.99
C ARG A 190 -2.33 17.44 0.72
N ARG A 191 -1.15 16.82 0.61
CA ARG A 191 -0.42 16.76 -0.68
C ARG A 191 -0.90 15.56 -1.50
N GLY A 192 -0.97 14.38 -0.89
CA GLY A 192 -1.55 13.19 -1.52
C GLY A 192 -0.84 12.81 -2.83
N GLU A 193 0.47 12.66 -2.77
CA GLU A 193 1.29 12.33 -3.95
C GLU A 193 2.13 11.10 -3.63
N ALA A 194 2.22 10.16 -4.56
CA ALA A 194 3.11 9.02 -4.49
C ALA A 194 3.97 9.01 -5.76
N HIS A 195 5.27 9.06 -5.57
CA HIS A 195 6.26 9.11 -6.64
C HIS A 195 7.02 7.79 -6.68
N PHE A 196 7.23 7.25 -7.87
CA PHE A 196 7.88 5.95 -8.09
C PHE A 196 9.11 6.14 -8.97
N ASP A 197 10.21 5.46 -8.63
CA ASP A 197 11.42 5.54 -9.45
C ASP A 197 11.21 4.81 -10.78
N SER A 198 11.22 5.54 -11.88
CA SER A 198 11.10 5.00 -13.24
C SER A 198 12.35 4.24 -13.70
N ALA A 199 13.50 4.43 -13.05
CA ALA A 199 14.70 3.64 -13.30
C ALA A 199 14.59 2.20 -12.76
N GLU A 200 13.62 1.95 -11.89
CA GLU A 200 13.41 0.63 -11.33
C GLU A 200 12.79 -0.36 -12.30
N ARG A 201 13.19 -1.63 -12.16
CA ARG A 201 12.65 -2.71 -13.01
C ARG A 201 11.34 -3.25 -12.44
N TRP A 202 10.26 -2.50 -12.66
CA TRP A 202 8.90 -2.86 -12.22
C TRP A 202 8.37 -4.14 -12.86
N SER A 203 7.63 -4.92 -12.09
CA SER A 203 6.99 -6.16 -12.49
C SER A 203 5.60 -6.26 -11.87
N LEU A 204 4.67 -6.85 -12.61
CA LEU A 204 3.32 -7.21 -12.15
C LEU A 204 3.18 -8.73 -11.91
N ARG A 205 4.30 -9.45 -11.94
CA ARG A 205 4.38 -10.90 -11.72
C ARG A 205 5.26 -11.20 -10.51
N SER A 206 5.01 -12.33 -9.85
CA SER A 206 5.99 -12.92 -8.94
C SER A 206 7.27 -13.30 -9.72
N GLY A 207 8.45 -12.94 -9.21
CA GLY A 207 9.73 -13.31 -9.83
C GLY A 207 10.72 -12.16 -9.97
N LYS A 208 11.20 -11.93 -11.21
CA LYS A 208 12.26 -10.96 -11.52
C LYS A 208 11.72 -9.52 -11.50
N GLY A 209 12.41 -8.61 -10.82
CA GLY A 209 12.02 -7.19 -10.72
C GLY A 209 11.38 -6.83 -9.37
N ARG A 210 10.88 -5.59 -9.26
CA ARG A 210 10.16 -5.08 -8.08
C ARG A 210 8.66 -5.16 -8.34
N ASN A 211 7.92 -5.76 -7.40
CA ASN A 211 6.48 -5.93 -7.57
C ASN A 211 5.77 -4.58 -7.38
N LEU A 212 5.19 -4.06 -8.46
CA LEU A 212 4.58 -2.72 -8.46
C LEU A 212 3.43 -2.62 -7.47
N PHE A 213 2.57 -3.66 -7.38
CA PHE A 213 1.45 -3.66 -6.44
C PHE A 213 1.90 -3.49 -4.99
N VAL A 214 2.96 -4.20 -4.57
CA VAL A 214 3.44 -4.11 -3.17
C VAL A 214 3.92 -2.70 -2.85
N VAL A 215 4.70 -2.09 -3.74
CA VAL A 215 5.21 -0.73 -3.52
C VAL A 215 4.08 0.29 -3.58
N VAL A 216 3.18 0.19 -4.57
CA VAL A 216 1.99 1.07 -4.63
C VAL A 216 1.15 0.95 -3.36
N ALA A 217 0.88 -0.26 -2.88
CA ALA A 217 0.08 -0.45 -1.67
C ALA A 217 0.75 0.17 -0.43
N HIS A 218 2.08 0.09 -0.33
CA HIS A 218 2.86 0.75 0.71
C HIS A 218 2.75 2.29 0.61
N GLU A 219 3.06 2.86 -0.56
CA GLU A 219 3.01 4.32 -0.75
C GLU A 219 1.60 4.89 -0.57
N VAL A 220 0.56 4.15 -0.98
CA VAL A 220 -0.82 4.53 -0.70
C VAL A 220 -1.04 4.64 0.81
N GLY A 221 -0.50 3.73 1.63
CA GLY A 221 -0.57 3.83 3.09
C GLY A 221 -0.03 5.17 3.63
N HIS A 222 1.09 5.66 3.11
CA HIS A 222 1.61 6.99 3.43
C HIS A 222 0.68 8.11 2.99
N THR A 223 0.13 8.05 1.76
CA THR A 223 -0.86 9.04 1.30
C THR A 223 -2.13 9.05 2.16
N LEU A 224 -2.39 7.99 2.95
CA LEU A 224 -3.49 7.90 3.91
C LEU A 224 -3.11 8.36 5.33
N GLY A 225 -1.86 8.70 5.59
CA GLY A 225 -1.41 9.17 6.90
C GLY A 225 -0.66 8.12 7.72
N LEU A 226 -0.36 6.94 7.16
CA LEU A 226 0.41 5.92 7.87
C LEU A 226 1.90 6.25 7.80
N GLU A 227 2.58 6.15 8.93
CA GLU A 227 4.04 6.20 9.00
C GLU A 227 4.63 4.79 8.88
N HIS A 228 5.95 4.70 8.72
CA HIS A 228 6.60 3.39 8.68
C HIS A 228 6.37 2.61 9.98
N SER A 229 6.15 1.31 9.80
CA SER A 229 6.02 0.36 10.88
C SER A 229 7.37 -0.25 11.22
N SER A 230 7.68 -0.30 12.51
CA SER A 230 8.76 -1.13 13.01
C SER A 230 8.39 -2.61 13.02
N VAL A 231 7.22 -3.07 12.54
CA VAL A 231 6.93 -4.51 12.43
C VAL A 231 7.45 -5.03 11.09
N ARG A 232 8.44 -5.93 11.11
CA ARG A 232 9.09 -6.46 9.89
C ARG A 232 8.13 -7.11 8.88
N SER A 233 7.02 -7.68 9.36
CA SER A 233 6.02 -8.31 8.51
C SER A 233 4.95 -7.35 7.98
N ALA A 234 4.90 -6.11 8.47
CA ALA A 234 3.94 -5.10 8.06
C ALA A 234 4.19 -4.63 6.62
N LEU A 235 3.11 -4.31 5.91
CA LEU A 235 3.22 -3.68 4.60
C LEU A 235 3.93 -2.34 4.74
N MET A 236 3.62 -1.56 5.77
CA MET A 236 4.27 -0.27 6.06
C MET A 236 5.69 -0.39 6.62
N SER A 237 6.33 -1.57 6.63
CA SER A 237 7.75 -1.67 6.98
C SER A 237 8.60 -0.98 5.90
N PRO A 238 9.64 -0.19 6.26
CA PRO A 238 10.34 0.68 5.31
C PRO A 238 11.06 -0.09 4.20
N TYR A 239 11.49 -1.32 4.48
CA TYR A 239 12.29 -2.11 3.55
C TYR A 239 11.42 -2.97 2.63
N TYR A 240 11.79 -3.01 1.35
CA TYR A 240 11.04 -3.74 0.35
C TYR A 240 11.00 -5.23 0.67
N LYS A 241 9.78 -5.75 0.79
CA LYS A 241 9.51 -7.17 0.98
C LYS A 241 8.88 -7.74 -0.30
N LYS A 242 9.39 -8.88 -0.75
CA LYS A 242 8.74 -9.62 -1.83
C LYS A 242 7.40 -10.18 -1.36
N LEU A 243 6.42 -10.12 -2.25
CA LEU A 243 5.12 -10.74 -2.05
C LEU A 243 5.29 -12.23 -1.69
N SER A 244 4.73 -12.65 -0.55
CA SER A 244 4.77 -14.04 -0.08
C SER A 244 3.36 -14.67 -0.14
N LYS A 245 3.24 -15.91 0.33
CA LYS A 245 1.94 -16.59 0.47
C LYS A 245 1.12 -16.04 1.64
N ASP A 246 1.73 -15.27 2.53
CA ASP A 246 1.12 -14.71 3.73
C ASP A 246 0.21 -13.52 3.41
N PHE A 247 -0.54 -13.04 4.40
CA PHE A 247 -1.35 -11.82 4.26
C PHE A 247 -0.49 -10.62 3.89
N VAL A 248 -1.01 -9.78 3.00
CA VAL A 248 -0.33 -8.55 2.56
C VAL A 248 -0.32 -7.52 3.69
N LEU A 249 -1.48 -7.29 4.31
CA LEU A 249 -1.59 -6.43 5.49
C LEU A 249 -1.37 -7.23 6.77
N SER A 250 -0.47 -6.74 7.62
CA SER A 250 -0.32 -7.22 8.98
C SER A 250 -1.40 -6.63 9.90
N TRP A 251 -1.48 -7.14 11.12
CA TRP A 251 -2.31 -6.55 12.15
C TRP A 251 -1.89 -5.13 12.53
N ASP A 252 -0.60 -4.77 12.46
CA ASP A 252 -0.14 -3.41 12.75
C ASP A 252 -0.69 -2.42 11.71
N ASP A 253 -0.66 -2.80 10.43
CA ASP A 253 -1.21 -1.98 9.33
C ASP A 253 -2.71 -1.72 9.52
N ILE A 254 -3.47 -2.78 9.84
CA ILE A 254 -4.92 -2.72 10.03
C ILE A 254 -5.28 -1.85 11.24
N LEU A 255 -4.59 -2.03 12.36
CA LEU A 255 -4.83 -1.21 13.54
C LEU A 255 -4.47 0.25 13.29
N ALA A 256 -3.36 0.52 12.58
CA ALA A 256 -2.94 1.87 12.28
C ALA A 256 -3.98 2.60 11.40
N ILE A 257 -4.46 1.98 10.31
CA ILE A 257 -5.46 2.61 9.45
C ILE A 257 -6.83 2.74 10.13
N GLN A 258 -7.23 1.75 10.94
CA GLN A 258 -8.48 1.82 11.71
C GLN A 258 -8.43 2.87 12.83
N ASN A 259 -7.26 3.17 13.38
CA ASN A 259 -7.14 4.28 14.35
C ASN A 259 -7.35 5.64 13.68
N LEU A 260 -7.01 5.79 12.40
CA LEU A 260 -7.22 7.04 11.66
C LEU A 260 -8.67 7.18 11.15
N TYR A 261 -9.23 6.10 10.61
CA TYR A 261 -10.48 6.14 9.83
C TYR A 261 -11.60 5.24 10.36
N GLY A 262 -11.32 4.37 11.33
CA GLY A 262 -12.28 3.37 11.83
C GLY A 262 -12.39 2.13 10.95
N LYS A 263 -13.19 1.16 11.41
CA LYS A 263 -13.47 -0.12 10.74
C LYS A 263 -14.34 0.06 9.48
N PRO A 264 -14.38 -0.95 8.58
CA PRO A 264 -15.28 -0.93 7.43
C PRO A 264 -16.74 -0.64 7.82
N SER A 265 -17.41 0.20 7.04
CA SER A 265 -18.81 0.57 7.29
C SER A 265 -19.80 -0.56 7.03
N LYS A 266 -19.40 -1.57 6.25
CA LYS A 266 -20.19 -2.77 5.93
C LYS A 266 -19.29 -4.01 6.04
N GLY A 267 -19.74 -5.02 6.79
CA GLY A 267 -19.01 -6.29 6.93
C GLY A 267 -17.82 -6.25 7.89
N SER A 268 -17.08 -7.37 7.92
CA SER A 268 -15.84 -7.53 8.69
C SER A 268 -14.63 -7.14 7.84
N ALA A 269 -13.55 -6.70 8.49
CA ALA A 269 -12.29 -6.42 7.80
C ALA A 269 -11.78 -7.67 7.06
N ILE A 270 -11.51 -7.55 5.76
CA ILE A 270 -11.07 -8.68 4.92
C ILE A 270 -9.55 -8.58 4.71
N GLN A 271 -8.82 -9.59 5.19
CA GLN A 271 -7.40 -9.75 4.90
C GLN A 271 -7.21 -10.59 3.64
N LEU A 272 -6.45 -10.06 2.68
CA LEU A 272 -6.15 -10.77 1.43
C LEU A 272 -4.73 -11.37 1.46
N PRO A 273 -4.58 -12.67 1.13
CA PRO A 273 -3.27 -13.32 1.07
C PRO A 273 -2.52 -12.88 -0.19
N GLY A 274 -1.20 -12.73 -0.08
CA GLY A 274 -0.32 -12.23 -1.14
C GLY A 274 -0.36 -13.06 -2.43
N LYS A 275 -0.66 -14.36 -2.33
CA LYS A 275 -0.88 -15.24 -3.49
C LYS A 275 -1.96 -14.75 -4.46
N VAL A 276 -2.88 -13.89 -4.01
CA VAL A 276 -3.94 -13.31 -4.85
C VAL A 276 -3.38 -12.26 -5.82
N PHE A 277 -2.23 -11.65 -5.49
CA PHE A 277 -1.62 -10.56 -6.24
C PHE A 277 -0.36 -11.00 -7.01
N THR A 278 -0.15 -12.30 -7.19
CA THR A 278 1.03 -12.82 -7.90
C THR A 278 0.86 -12.86 -9.42
N HIS A 279 -0.39 -12.81 -9.91
CA HIS A 279 -0.74 -12.93 -11.34
C HIS A 279 -1.84 -11.96 -11.77
N PHE A 280 -1.54 -10.66 -11.86
CA PHE A 280 -2.48 -9.66 -12.42
C PHE A 280 -2.87 -9.93 -13.89
N GLN A 281 -2.15 -10.81 -14.57
CA GLN A 281 -2.48 -11.27 -15.92
C GLN A 281 -3.65 -12.23 -15.95
N ASP A 282 -3.78 -13.10 -14.95
CA ASP A 282 -4.93 -13.98 -14.82
C ASP A 282 -6.22 -13.16 -14.51
N TRP A 283 -6.08 -11.90 -14.07
CA TRP A 283 -7.21 -10.98 -13.97
C TRP A 283 -7.63 -10.39 -15.32
N SER A 284 -6.70 -10.29 -16.27
CA SER A 284 -6.89 -9.60 -17.55
C SER A 284 -7.30 -10.52 -18.69
N THR A 285 -7.27 -11.84 -18.49
CA THR A 285 -7.66 -12.80 -19.51
C THR A 285 -9.18 -12.84 -19.67
N ASP A 286 -9.66 -12.32 -20.80
CA ASP A 286 -10.86 -12.86 -21.43
C ASP A 286 -10.63 -14.36 -21.68
N PRO A 287 -11.57 -15.25 -21.35
CA PRO A 287 -11.37 -16.71 -21.39
C PRO A 287 -11.15 -17.30 -22.79
N TYR A 288 -11.04 -16.48 -23.83
CA TYR A 288 -10.80 -16.90 -25.22
C TYR A 288 -9.54 -16.29 -25.86
N GLY A 289 -8.58 -15.84 -25.04
CA GLY A 289 -7.22 -15.55 -25.51
C GLY A 289 -6.44 -16.81 -25.88
N GLY A 290 -6.88 -17.56 -26.90
CA GLY A 290 -6.05 -18.35 -27.81
C GLY A 290 -5.05 -19.40 -27.31
N ASP A 291 -5.09 -19.85 -26.06
CA ASP A 291 -4.22 -20.94 -25.61
C ASP A 291 -5.06 -22.06 -24.95
N GLU A 292 -5.26 -23.15 -25.69
CA GLU A 292 -5.95 -24.39 -25.29
C GLU A 292 -5.13 -25.18 -24.23
N GLN A 293 -4.77 -24.55 -23.13
CA GLN A 293 -4.39 -25.28 -21.93
C GLN A 293 -5.48 -25.13 -20.89
N GLN A 294 -6.32 -26.16 -20.90
CA GLN A 294 -7.29 -26.65 -19.92
C GLN A 294 -6.88 -26.38 -18.46
N ARG A 295 -6.83 -25.10 -18.06
CA ARG A 295 -6.77 -24.69 -16.67
C ARG A 295 -8.18 -24.88 -16.13
N SER A 296 -8.31 -25.80 -15.18
CA SER A 296 -9.56 -26.04 -14.45
C SER A 296 -10.25 -24.72 -14.10
N LEU A 297 -11.51 -24.56 -14.50
CA LEU A 297 -12.36 -23.41 -14.14
C LEU A 297 -12.33 -23.11 -12.62
N SER A 298 -12.08 -24.14 -11.79
CA SER A 298 -11.91 -23.97 -10.33
C SER A 298 -10.72 -23.09 -9.93
N ALA A 299 -9.63 -23.06 -10.72
CA ALA A 299 -8.50 -22.17 -10.48
C ALA A 299 -8.83 -20.71 -10.86
N TYR A 300 -9.73 -20.50 -11.82
CA TYR A 300 -10.12 -19.17 -12.27
C TYR A 300 -10.96 -18.43 -11.22
N TYR A 301 -11.96 -19.10 -10.61
CA TYR A 301 -12.83 -18.47 -9.61
C TYR A 301 -12.12 -18.11 -8.29
N CYS A 302 -11.18 -18.95 -7.84
CA CYS A 302 -10.51 -18.79 -6.55
C CYS A 302 -9.36 -17.77 -6.57
N HIS A 303 -8.96 -17.31 -7.76
CA HIS A 303 -7.81 -16.43 -7.97
C HIS A 303 -8.13 -15.16 -8.77
N SER A 304 -9.43 -14.87 -8.98
CA SER A 304 -9.89 -13.70 -9.73
C SER A 304 -10.65 -12.71 -8.84
N PHE A 305 -10.78 -11.48 -9.33
CA PHE A 305 -11.72 -10.47 -8.84
C PHE A 305 -12.93 -10.45 -9.78
N PHE A 306 -14.03 -9.96 -9.24
CA PHE A 306 -15.30 -9.86 -9.93
C PHE A 306 -15.78 -8.42 -9.82
N ASP A 307 -16.33 -7.88 -10.90
CA ASP A 307 -16.81 -6.51 -10.90
C ASP A 307 -17.97 -6.35 -9.92
N THR A 308 -18.84 -7.35 -9.85
CA THR A 308 -19.94 -7.36 -8.88
C THR A 308 -20.45 -8.77 -8.63
N ILE A 309 -21.04 -8.97 -7.45
CA ILE A 309 -21.72 -10.19 -7.05
C ILE A 309 -23.09 -9.83 -6.51
N THR A 310 -24.12 -10.56 -6.92
CA THR A 310 -25.48 -10.40 -6.39
C THR A 310 -26.17 -11.75 -6.25
N ALA A 311 -27.28 -11.81 -5.51
CA ALA A 311 -28.05 -13.04 -5.34
C ALA A 311 -29.54 -12.78 -5.63
N ASP A 312 -30.22 -13.74 -6.25
CA ASP A 312 -31.67 -13.68 -6.50
C ASP A 312 -32.51 -14.33 -5.38
N ALA A 313 -33.82 -14.41 -5.58
CA ALA A 313 -34.77 -15.03 -4.65
C ALA A 313 -34.48 -16.51 -4.38
N ASP A 314 -33.95 -17.21 -5.38
CA ASP A 314 -33.72 -18.65 -5.35
C ASP A 314 -32.31 -18.98 -4.79
N HIS A 315 -31.65 -17.98 -4.20
CA HIS A 315 -30.28 -18.06 -3.71
C HIS A 315 -29.24 -18.43 -4.78
N ASN A 316 -29.54 -18.16 -6.06
CA ASN A 316 -28.53 -18.24 -7.09
C ASN A 316 -27.64 -17.00 -6.99
N ILE A 317 -26.33 -17.22 -6.92
CA ILE A 317 -25.33 -16.16 -6.87
C ILE A 317 -24.87 -15.86 -8.30
N TYR A 318 -25.01 -14.61 -8.70
CA TYR A 318 -24.55 -14.10 -9.98
C TYR A 318 -23.25 -13.35 -9.76
N ILE A 319 -22.22 -13.80 -10.45
CA ILE A 319 -20.87 -13.25 -10.37
C ILE A 319 -20.56 -12.64 -11.73
N PHE A 320 -20.16 -11.39 -11.79
CA PHE A 320 -19.92 -10.66 -13.05
C PHE A 320 -18.46 -10.25 -13.18
N LYS A 321 -17.90 -10.35 -14.39
CA LYS A 321 -16.57 -9.86 -14.73
C LYS A 321 -16.50 -9.51 -16.22
N GLY A 322 -16.15 -8.27 -16.53
CA GLY A 322 -16.13 -7.76 -17.89
C GLY A 322 -17.48 -8.00 -18.60
N SER A 323 -17.42 -8.59 -19.78
CA SER A 323 -18.60 -8.85 -20.61
C SER A 323 -19.33 -10.15 -20.24
N GLN A 324 -18.95 -10.79 -19.13
CA GLN A 324 -19.38 -12.13 -18.77
C GLN A 324 -19.93 -12.23 -17.34
N TYR A 325 -20.72 -13.26 -17.11
CA TYR A 325 -21.21 -13.62 -15.79
C TYR A 325 -21.28 -15.14 -15.61
N TRP A 326 -21.27 -15.57 -14.35
CA TRP A 326 -21.48 -16.93 -13.90
C TRP A 326 -22.66 -16.99 -12.95
N VAL A 327 -23.32 -18.14 -12.93
CA VAL A 327 -24.36 -18.44 -11.95
C VAL A 327 -23.86 -19.59 -11.08
N VAL A 328 -23.80 -19.35 -9.78
CA VAL A 328 -23.56 -20.39 -8.78
C VAL A 328 -24.90 -20.71 -8.15
N ALA A 329 -25.40 -21.92 -8.43
CA ALA A 329 -26.65 -22.39 -7.85
C ALA A 329 -26.51 -22.52 -6.33
N ALA A 330 -27.64 -22.54 -5.61
CA ALA A 330 -27.66 -22.76 -4.17
C ALA A 330 -26.96 -24.08 -3.74
N SER A 331 -26.86 -25.06 -4.65
CA SER A 331 -26.11 -26.32 -4.45
C SER A 331 -24.58 -26.17 -4.51
N GLY A 332 -24.07 -24.99 -4.87
CA GLY A 332 -22.64 -24.69 -5.00
C GLY A 332 -22.05 -24.96 -6.39
N ASN A 333 -22.83 -25.48 -7.33
CA ASN A 333 -22.35 -25.71 -8.70
C ASN A 333 -22.32 -24.40 -9.49
N ALA A 334 -21.14 -24.05 -10.03
CA ALA A 334 -20.94 -22.91 -10.92
C ALA A 334 -21.21 -23.29 -12.37
N SER A 335 -21.89 -22.42 -13.11
CA SER A 335 -22.05 -22.53 -14.56
C SER A 335 -20.75 -22.23 -15.31
N ASP A 336 -20.73 -22.49 -16.62
CA ASP A 336 -19.75 -21.90 -17.53
C ASP A 336 -19.97 -20.38 -17.69
N PRO A 337 -18.94 -19.60 -18.08
CA PRO A 337 -19.09 -18.18 -18.35
C PRO A 337 -20.12 -17.92 -19.45
N GLN A 338 -21.07 -17.04 -19.17
CA GLN A 338 -22.11 -16.61 -20.10
C GLN A 338 -21.95 -15.13 -20.45
N PRO A 339 -22.21 -14.68 -21.68
CA PRO A 339 -22.16 -13.26 -22.04
C PRO A 339 -23.27 -12.48 -21.33
N VAL A 340 -22.94 -11.36 -20.69
CA VAL A 340 -23.91 -10.48 -20.00
C VAL A 340 -24.99 -10.01 -20.98
N GLN A 341 -24.59 -9.61 -22.18
CA GLN A 341 -25.51 -9.12 -23.21
C GLN A 341 -26.46 -10.19 -23.76
N ALA A 342 -26.14 -11.48 -23.61
CA ALA A 342 -27.03 -12.55 -24.04
C ALA A 342 -28.28 -12.63 -23.15
N ARG A 343 -28.14 -12.39 -21.84
CA ARG A 343 -29.26 -12.40 -20.88
C ARG A 343 -29.87 -11.02 -20.66
N TRP A 344 -29.06 -9.97 -20.71
CA TRP A 344 -29.48 -8.58 -20.52
C TRP A 344 -29.06 -7.72 -21.73
N PRO A 345 -29.82 -7.78 -22.83
CA PRO A 345 -29.54 -6.96 -24.01
C PRO A 345 -29.54 -5.47 -23.68
N GLY A 346 -28.59 -4.73 -24.26
CA GLY A 346 -28.45 -3.28 -24.06
C GLY A 346 -27.58 -2.87 -22.88
N LEU A 347 -27.11 -3.81 -22.05
CA LEU A 347 -26.10 -3.50 -21.04
C LEU A 347 -24.72 -3.23 -21.68
N PRO A 348 -23.92 -2.32 -21.09
CA PRO A 348 -22.54 -2.10 -21.50
C PRO A 348 -21.68 -3.36 -21.29
N ALA A 349 -20.55 -3.44 -21.98
CA ALA A 349 -19.65 -4.60 -21.96
C ALA A 349 -19.00 -4.90 -20.61
N SER A 350 -19.20 -4.06 -19.59
CA SER A 350 -18.80 -4.31 -18.20
C SER A 350 -19.75 -3.53 -17.30
N ILE A 351 -19.91 -3.93 -16.05
CA ILE A 351 -20.79 -3.28 -15.07
C ILE A 351 -20.00 -3.09 -13.78
N ASP A 352 -20.27 -2.03 -13.00
CA ASP A 352 -19.51 -1.74 -11.77
C ASP A 352 -20.21 -2.27 -10.52
N ALA A 353 -21.55 -2.36 -10.56
CA ALA A 353 -22.34 -3.00 -9.50
C ALA A 353 -23.64 -3.58 -10.04
N CYS A 354 -24.18 -4.59 -9.35
CA CYS A 354 -25.46 -5.20 -9.64
C CYS A 354 -26.20 -5.53 -8.34
N ALA A 355 -27.49 -5.23 -8.30
CA ALA A 355 -28.36 -5.55 -7.19
C ALA A 355 -29.67 -6.17 -7.67
N TRP A 356 -30.09 -7.26 -7.05
CA TRP A 356 -31.43 -7.80 -7.25
C TRP A 356 -32.40 -7.24 -6.20
N SER A 357 -33.59 -6.84 -6.63
CA SER A 357 -34.62 -6.27 -5.76
C SER A 357 -35.73 -7.28 -5.50
N GLN A 358 -35.92 -7.65 -4.23
CA GLN A 358 -37.05 -8.47 -3.79
C GLN A 358 -38.40 -7.85 -4.13
N LEU A 359 -38.52 -6.54 -4.04
CA LEU A 359 -39.78 -5.83 -4.26
C LEU A 359 -40.23 -5.84 -5.72
N SER A 360 -39.28 -5.73 -6.64
CA SER A 360 -39.59 -5.65 -8.08
C SER A 360 -39.30 -6.94 -8.84
N GLY A 361 -38.58 -7.88 -8.24
CA GLY A 361 -38.10 -9.10 -8.90
C GLY A 361 -37.05 -8.83 -9.98
N LYS A 362 -36.47 -7.64 -10.04
CA LYS A 362 -35.58 -7.18 -11.14
C LYS A 362 -34.14 -6.98 -10.68
N PHE A 363 -33.22 -7.16 -11.62
CA PHE A 363 -31.82 -6.75 -11.49
C PHE A 363 -31.65 -5.28 -11.87
N TYR A 364 -30.88 -4.56 -11.06
CA TYR A 364 -30.47 -3.18 -11.27
C TYR A 364 -28.96 -3.17 -11.48
N PHE A 365 -28.53 -2.60 -12.60
CA PHE A 365 -27.13 -2.53 -13.00
C PHE A 365 -26.64 -1.09 -12.90
N PHE A 366 -25.42 -0.92 -12.40
CA PHE A 366 -24.79 0.38 -12.23
C PHE A 366 -23.50 0.42 -13.04
N LYS A 367 -23.29 1.54 -13.73
CA LYS A 367 -22.04 1.85 -14.44
C LYS A 367 -21.77 3.35 -14.38
N GLY A 368 -20.56 3.75 -13.99
CA GLY A 368 -20.14 5.14 -13.75
C GLY A 368 -18.83 5.51 -14.43
#